data_AF-A0AAV9D8A9-F1
#
_entry.id   AF-A0AAV9D8A9-F1
#
_cell.length_a   1.000
_cell.length_b   1.000
_cell.length_c   1.000
_cell.angle_alpha   90.00
_cell.angle_beta   90.00
_cell.angle_gamma   90.00
#
_symmetry.space_group_name_H-M   'P 1'
#
loop_
_entity.id
_entity.type
_entity.pdbx_description
1 polymer ?
#
loop_
_entity_poly.entity_id
_entity_poly.type
_entity_poly.pdbx_seq_one_letter_code
_entity_poly.pdbx_strand_id
1 'polypeptide(L)'
;MAADQYFMARLLEELDVAVRVCERTNMVPNSAELTHALAGSVSEAWPKRVQARELRELALGAVKEDGSSYTGLHHLLEEIQVDL
;
A
#
# COMPACT_ATOMS: atom_id res chain seq x y z
N MET A 1 -9.63 10.39 -8.97
CA MET A 1 -9.81 8.96 -8.67
C MET A 1 -10.74 8.38 -9.71
N ALA A 2 -10.26 7.47 -10.55
CA ALA A 2 -10.97 7.03 -11.76
C ALA A 2 -11.08 5.49 -11.91
N ALA A 3 -10.48 4.73 -10.99
CA ALA A 3 -10.43 3.26 -11.01
C ALA A 3 -10.41 2.71 -9.58
N ASP A 4 -9.64 1.65 -9.34
CA ASP A 4 -9.41 1.01 -8.05
C ASP A 4 -8.81 1.93 -6.97
N GLN A 5 -8.25 3.09 -7.35
CA GLN A 5 -7.71 4.11 -6.44
C GLN A 5 -8.62 4.42 -5.25
N TYR A 6 -9.96 4.39 -5.41
CA TYR A 6 -10.89 4.61 -4.29
C TYR A 6 -10.81 3.49 -3.25
N PHE A 7 -10.81 2.25 -3.72
CA PHE A 7 -10.67 1.08 -2.87
C PHE A 7 -9.26 1.00 -2.26
N MET A 8 -8.23 1.29 -3.05
CA MET A 8 -6.84 1.35 -2.58
C MET A 8 -6.63 2.42 -1.51
N ALA A 9 -7.17 3.63 -1.71
CA ALA A 9 -7.05 4.70 -0.71
C ALA A 9 -7.69 4.28 0.61
N ARG A 10 -8.88 3.67 0.56
CA ARG A 10 -9.56 3.15 1.75
C ARG A 10 -8.75 2.03 2.43
N LEU A 11 -8.23 1.07 1.66
CA LEU A 11 -7.41 -0.02 2.20
C LEU A 11 -6.16 0.51 2.91
N LEU A 12 -5.46 1.48 2.31
CA LEU A 12 -4.26 2.09 2.91
C LEU A 12 -4.56 2.88 4.20
N GLU A 13 -5.78 3.39 4.35
CA GLU A 13 -6.23 4.01 5.60
C GLU A 13 -6.62 3.01 6.67
N GLU A 14 -7.29 1.92 6.28
CA GLU A 14 -7.60 0.81 7.19
C GLU A 14 -6.31 0.17 7.74
N LEU A 15 -5.24 0.15 6.95
CA LEU A 15 -3.89 -0.27 7.37
C LEU A 15 -3.09 0.83 8.10
N ASP A 16 -3.66 2.03 8.27
CA ASP A 16 -3.05 3.22 8.89
C ASP A 16 -1.75 3.75 8.21
N VAL A 17 -1.32 3.18 7.09
CA VAL A 17 -0.07 3.55 6.39
C VAL A 17 -0.14 4.83 5.54
N ALA A 18 -1.32 5.43 5.35
CA ALA A 18 -1.50 6.59 4.48
C ALA A 18 -2.35 7.72 5.09
N VAL A 19 -2.20 8.93 4.55
CA VAL A 19 -3.08 10.09 4.81
C VAL A 19 -3.91 10.37 3.57
N ARG A 20 -5.24 10.40 3.71
CA ARG A 20 -6.12 10.90 2.67
C ARG A 20 -6.08 12.42 2.62
N VAL A 21 -5.68 12.94 1.47
CA VAL A 21 -5.61 14.39 1.20
C VAL A 21 -6.75 14.87 0.31
N CYS A 22 -7.34 13.99 -0.50
CA CYS A 22 -8.49 14.28 -1.36
C CYS A 22 -9.40 13.04 -1.46
N GLU A 23 -10.73 13.27 -1.46
CA GLU A 23 -11.72 12.18 -1.57
C GLU A 23 -12.30 12.06 -2.99
N ARG A 24 -12.34 13.15 -3.76
CA ARG A 24 -13.09 13.23 -5.03
C ARG A 24 -12.30 13.97 -6.11
N THR A 25 -12.58 13.69 -7.38
CA THR A 25 -11.90 14.31 -8.53
C THR A 25 -12.07 15.82 -8.62
N ASN A 26 -13.18 16.35 -8.11
CA ASN A 26 -13.53 17.78 -8.23
C ASN A 26 -13.38 18.53 -6.90
N MET A 27 -12.70 17.92 -5.93
CA MET A 27 -12.48 18.50 -4.60
C MET A 27 -11.13 19.20 -4.58
N VAL A 28 -11.12 20.46 -4.13
CA VAL A 28 -9.88 21.21 -3.85
C VAL A 28 -9.54 21.01 -2.38
N PRO A 29 -8.36 20.47 -2.04
CA PRO A 29 -7.99 20.19 -0.65
C PRO A 29 -7.75 21.49 0.13
N ASN A 30 -7.99 21.44 1.45
CA ASN A 30 -7.61 22.53 2.32
C ASN A 30 -6.08 22.73 2.30
N SER A 31 -5.63 23.97 2.05
CA SER A 31 -4.21 24.27 1.91
C SER A 31 -3.39 23.98 3.17
N ALA A 32 -3.93 24.26 4.37
CA ALA A 32 -3.24 24.01 5.63
C ALA A 32 -3.13 22.51 5.92
N GLU A 33 -4.21 21.75 5.69
CA GLU A 33 -4.21 20.29 5.87
C GLU A 33 -3.23 19.60 4.91
N LEU A 34 -3.23 20.02 3.63
CA LEU A 34 -2.30 19.49 2.63
C LEU A 34 -0.84 19.81 3.02
N THR A 35 -0.57 21.03 3.47
CA THR A 35 0.78 21.44 3.91
C THR A 35 1.25 20.58 5.09
N HIS A 36 0.38 20.35 6.07
CA HIS A 36 0.70 19.49 7.21
C HIS A 36 0.95 18.03 6.80
N ALA A 37 0.12 17.47 5.92
CA ALA A 37 0.30 16.11 5.41
C ALA A 37 1.62 15.96 4.63
N LEU A 38 1.99 16.97 3.83
CA LEU A 38 3.26 16.99 3.10
C LEU A 38 4.48 17.11 4.03
N ALA A 39 4.41 17.98 5.05
CA ALA A 39 5.49 18.10 6.04
C ALA A 39 5.68 16.78 6.82
N GLY A 40 4.59 16.10 7.17
CA GLY A 40 4.64 14.78 7.78
C GLY A 40 5.26 13.71 6.86
N SER A 41 4.90 13.68 5.58
CA SER A 41 5.29 12.59 4.66
C SER A 41 6.80 12.46 4.44
N VAL A 42 7.50 13.59 4.47
CA VAL A 42 8.96 13.62 4.33
C VAL A 42 9.71 13.29 5.63
N SER A 43 9.04 13.35 6.78
CA SER A 43 9.62 12.99 8.07
C SER A 43 9.71 11.48 8.25
N GLU A 44 10.89 10.97 8.60
CA GLU A 44 11.10 9.54 8.84
C GLU A 44 10.38 9.03 10.10
N ALA A 45 10.22 9.90 11.09
CA ALA A 45 9.60 9.59 12.36
C ALA A 45 8.06 9.66 12.32
N TRP A 46 7.47 10.01 11.17
CA TRP A 46 6.02 10.09 11.07
C TRP A 46 5.40 8.70 11.22
N PRO A 47 4.40 8.48 12.12
CA PRO A 47 3.90 7.15 12.42
C PRO A 47 3.44 6.36 11.20
N LYS A 48 2.78 7.03 10.25
CA LYS A 48 2.32 6.41 9.00
C LYS A 48 3.47 5.91 8.13
N ARG A 49 4.61 6.62 8.13
CA ARG A 49 5.82 6.20 7.41
C ARG A 49 6.52 5.04 8.11
N VAL A 50 6.48 4.98 9.44
CA VAL A 50 6.99 3.84 10.20
C VAL A 50 6.18 2.58 9.87
N GLN A 51 4.86 2.63 9.93
CA GLN A 51 3.99 1.51 9.56
C GLN A 51 4.16 1.12 8.08
N ALA A 52 4.31 2.10 7.17
CA ALA A 52 4.58 1.81 5.77
C ALA A 52 5.91 1.05 5.55
N ARG A 53 6.93 1.31 6.39
CA ARG A 53 8.20 0.54 6.36
C ARG A 53 8.00 -0.88 6.85
N GLU A 54 7.22 -1.09 7.90
CA GLU A 54 6.87 -2.44 8.38
C GLU A 54 6.12 -3.25 7.32
N LEU A 55 5.12 -2.63 6.67
CA LEU A 55 4.41 -3.23 5.55
C LEU A 55 5.35 -3.57 4.38
N ARG A 56 6.32 -2.70 4.09
CA ARG A 56 7.35 -2.97 3.08
C ARG A 56 8.20 -4.19 3.43
N GLU A 57 8.62 -4.34 4.68
CA GLU A 57 9.42 -5.52 5.08
C GLU A 57 8.61 -6.82 4.95
N LEU A 58 7.32 -6.80 5.30
CA LEU A 58 6.41 -7.93 5.08
C LEU A 58 6.27 -8.26 3.59
N ALA A 59 6.08 -7.25 2.74
CA ALA A 59 5.97 -7.43 1.29
C ALA A 59 7.27 -7.99 0.68
N LEU A 60 8.43 -7.52 1.15
CA LEU A 60 9.73 -8.07 0.74
C LEU A 60 9.91 -9.51 1.24
N GLY A 61 9.45 -9.83 2.44
CA GLY A 61 9.46 -11.20 2.97
C GLY A 61 8.60 -12.15 2.13
N ALA A 62 7.42 -11.70 1.69
CA ALA A 62 6.49 -12.51 0.90
C ALA A 62 7.06 -12.97 -0.45
N VAL A 63 7.94 -12.16 -1.07
CA VAL A 63 8.50 -12.46 -2.41
C VAL A 63 9.87 -13.14 -2.38
N LYS A 64 10.53 -13.22 -1.22
CA LYS A 64 11.80 -13.95 -1.07
C LYS A 64 11.56 -15.47 -1.17
N GLU A 65 12.64 -16.23 -1.33
CA GLU A 65 12.62 -17.69 -1.24
C GLU A 65 11.91 -18.13 0.05
N ASP A 66 11.08 -19.17 -0.07
CA ASP A 66 10.14 -19.66 0.96
C ASP A 66 9.06 -18.66 1.43
N GLY A 67 8.99 -17.46 0.84
CA GLY A 67 7.97 -16.45 1.10
C GLY A 67 6.60 -16.84 0.54
N SER A 68 5.52 -16.26 1.09
CA SER A 68 4.16 -16.65 0.72
C SER A 68 3.81 -16.44 -0.75
N SER A 69 4.25 -15.35 -1.37
CA SER A 69 4.05 -15.10 -2.81
C SER A 69 4.97 -15.96 -3.67
N TYR A 70 6.19 -16.25 -3.21
CA TYR A 70 7.10 -17.20 -3.88
C TYR A 70 6.48 -18.60 -3.94
N THR A 71 6.06 -19.12 -2.78
CA THR A 71 5.40 -20.43 -2.66
C THR A 71 4.08 -20.46 -3.42
N GLY A 72 3.28 -19.41 -3.34
CA GLY A 72 2.03 -19.30 -4.10
C GLY A 72 2.24 -19.36 -5.61
N LEU A 73 3.30 -18.74 -6.13
CA LEU A 73 3.66 -18.84 -7.55
C LEU A 73 4.15 -20.24 -7.92
N HIS A 74 4.90 -20.91 -7.04
CA HIS A 74 5.34 -22.28 -7.28
C HIS A 74 4.15 -23.25 -7.39
N HIS A 75 3.21 -23.17 -6.47
CA HIS A 75 1.99 -23.98 -6.52
C HIS A 75 1.16 -23.72 -7.77
N LEU A 76 1.04 -22.46 -8.21
CA LEU A 76 0.36 -22.16 -9.47
C LEU A 76 1.03 -22.84 -10.68
N LEU A 77 2.36 -22.92 -10.71
CA LEU A 77 3.07 -23.61 -11.78
C LEU A 77 2.84 -25.12 -11.73
N GLU A 78 2.80 -25.72 -10.54
CA GLU A 78 2.46 -27.14 -10.37
C GLU A 78 1.05 -27.43 -10.90
N GLU A 79 0.06 -26.61 -10.56
CA GLU A 79 -1.32 -26.75 -11.05
C GLU A 79 -1.41 -26.68 -12.58
N ILE A 80 -0.78 -25.68 -13.19
CA ILE A 80 -0.81 -25.50 -14.65
C ILE A 80 -0.07 -26.63 -15.38
N GLN A 81 0.99 -27.19 -14.80
CA GLN A 81 1.73 -28.30 -15.40
C GLN A 81 1.00 -29.64 -15.30
N VAL A 82 0.11 -29.82 -14.32
CA VAL A 82 -0.72 -31.02 -14.18
C VAL A 82 -1.85 -31.04 -15.23
N ASP A 83 -2.26 -29.87 -15.74
CA ASP A 83 -3.35 -29.70 -16.72
C ASP A 83 -2.91 -29.79 -18.20
N LEU A 84 -1.62 -30.03 -18.49
CA LEU A 84 -1.04 -30.22 -19.84
C LEU A 84 -0.63 -31.68 -20.09
#